data_AF-A0A919TK84-F1
#
_entry.id   AF-A0A919TK84-F1
#
_cell.length_a   1.000
_cell.length_b   1.000
_cell.length_c   1.000
_cell.angle_alpha   90.00
_cell.angle_beta   90.00
_cell.angle_gamma   90.00
#
_symmetry.space_group_name_H-M   'P 1'
#
loop_
_entity.id
_entity.type
_entity.pdbx_description
1 polymer ?
#
loop_
_entity_poly.entity_id
_entity_poly.type
_entity_poly.pdbx_seq_one_letter_code
_entity_poly.pdbx_strand_id
1 'polypeptide(L)' 'MYVDPAHRRHGVGRALLRAVADRAGQAGAVRVELSTDKTNEQAQALYESEGFVTGLPVRHYLRPISLR' A
#
# COMPACT_ATOMS: atom_id res chain seq x y z
N MET A 1 -5.63 -1.49 2.97
CA MET A 1 -6.42 -0.25 3.03
C MET A 1 -7.75 -0.48 2.32
N TYR A 2 -8.84 0.07 2.85
CA TYR A 2 -10.17 -0.05 2.24
C TYR A 2 -10.85 1.32 2.26
N VAL A 3 -11.54 1.64 1.17
CA VAL A 3 -12.43 2.80 1.07
C VAL A 3 -13.77 2.26 0.59
N ASP A 4 -14.82 2.61 1.31
CA ASP A 4 -16.19 2.31 0.94
C ASP A 4 -16.45 2.71 -0.54
N PRO A 5 -17.09 1.84 -1.35
CA PRO A 5 -17.29 2.10 -2.77
C PRO A 5 -17.89 3.48 -3.08
N ALA A 6 -18.84 3.96 -2.28
CA ALA A 6 -19.50 5.24 -2.49
C ALA A 6 -18.55 6.44 -2.29
N HIS A 7 -17.43 6.24 -1.60
CA HIS A 7 -16.47 7.28 -1.24
C HIS A 7 -15.14 7.17 -2.02
N ARG A 8 -15.05 6.23 -2.97
CA ARG A 8 -13.86 6.08 -3.82
C ARG A 8 -13.71 7.27 -4.78
N ARG A 9 -12.49 7.53 -5.24
CA ARG A 9 -12.14 8.65 -6.15
C ARG A 9 -12.35 10.06 -5.58
N HIS A 10 -12.69 10.18 -4.30
CA HIS A 10 -12.79 11.46 -3.57
C HIS A 10 -11.53 11.80 -2.76
N GLY A 11 -10.38 11.19 -3.08
CA GLY A 11 -9.12 11.45 -2.37
C GLY A 11 -8.97 10.78 -1.00
N VAL A 12 -9.96 10.02 -0.52
CA VAL A 12 -9.93 9.37 0.80
C VAL A 12 -8.72 8.45 0.98
N GLY A 13 -8.42 7.59 -0.01
CA GLY A 13 -7.25 6.71 0.05
C GLY A 13 -5.92 7.47 0.15
N ARG A 14 -5.81 8.59 -0.57
CA ARG A 14 -4.64 9.49 -0.50
C ARG A 14 -4.51 10.13 0.88
N ALA A 15 -5.61 10.61 1.45
CA ALA A 15 -5.63 11.16 2.80
C ALA A 15 -5.17 10.13 3.85
N LEU A 16 -5.63 8.88 3.73
CA LEU A 16 -5.22 7.79 4.61
C LEU A 16 -3.71 7.49 4.50
N LEU A 17 -3.17 7.39 3.28
CA LEU A 17 -1.74 7.12 3.07
C LEU A 17 -0.86 8.23 3.67
N ARG A 18 -1.22 9.49 3.45
CA ARG A 18 -0.50 10.64 4.00
C ARG A 18 -0.53 10.67 5.53
N ALA A 19 -1.70 10.43 6.12
CA ALA A 19 -1.83 10.37 7.58
C ALA A 19 -0.95 9.26 8.19
N VAL A 20 -0.83 8.11 7.52
CA VAL A 20 0.07 7.03 7.93
C VAL A 20 1.54 7.46 7.82
N ALA A 21 1.93 8.05 6.69
CA ALA A 21 3.31 8.52 6.47
C ALA A 21 3.72 9.59 7.49
N ASP A 22 2.85 10.56 7.75
CA ASP A 22 3.09 11.62 8.74
C ASP A 22 3.28 11.03 10.13
N ARG A 23 2.39 10.13 10.55
CA ARG A 23 2.48 9.49 11.86
C ARG A 23 3.71 8.59 11.99
N ALA A 24 4.08 7.88 10.92
CA ALA A 24 5.29 7.07 10.88
C ALA A 24 6.55 7.95 11.02
N GLY A 25 6.60 9.07 10.31
CA GLY A 25 7.69 10.05 10.41
C GLY A 25 7.82 10.64 11.82
N GLN A 26 6.70 11.01 12.44
CA GLN A 26 6.69 11.49 13.84
C GLN A 26 7.18 10.44 14.85
N ALA A 27 6.98 9.16 14.55
CA ALA A 27 7.46 8.06 15.38
C ALA A 27 8.94 7.67 15.10
N GLY A 28 9.63 8.36 14.19
CA GLY A 28 11.01 8.04 13.81
C GLY A 28 11.12 6.79 12.93
N ALA A 29 10.04 6.34 12.29
CA ALA A 29 10.11 5.24 11.33
C ALA A 29 10.87 5.67 10.08
N VAL A 30 11.66 4.76 9.52
CA VAL A 30 12.53 5.05 8.36
C VAL A 30 11.85 4.79 7.01
N ARG A 31 10.74 4.04 6.99
CA ARG A 31 9.93 3.76 5.79
C ARG A 31 8.54 3.22 6.12
N VAL A 32 7.64 3.34 5.15
CA VAL A 32 6.34 2.65 5.11
C VAL A 32 6.38 1.65 3.96
N GLU A 33 6.06 0.39 4.24
CA GLU A 33 5.95 -0.66 3.23
C GLU A 33 4.50 -1.10 3.06
N LEU A 34 4.13 -1.46 1.83
CA LEU A 34 2.83 -2.01 1.49
C LEU A 34 2.99 -3.08 0.42
N SER A 35 2.01 -3.98 0.36
CA SER A 35 1.88 -4.98 -0.69
C SER A 35 0.47 -4.94 -1.25
N THR A 36 0.34 -5.28 -2.52
CA THR A 36 -0.95 -5.36 -3.22
C THR A 36 -0.88 -6.48 -4.25
N ASP A 37 -2.04 -6.95 -4.69
CA ASP A 37 -2.09 -7.92 -5.78
C ASP A 37 -1.49 -7.31 -7.06
N LYS A 38 -0.77 -8.12 -7.84
CA LYS A 38 -0.17 -7.72 -9.11
C LYS A 38 -1.19 -7.16 -10.10
N THR A 39 -2.45 -7.57 -9.98
CA THR A 39 -3.56 -7.13 -10.84
C THR A 39 -4.32 -5.93 -10.28
N ASN A 40 -4.02 -5.47 -9.07
CA ASN A 40 -4.71 -4.34 -8.45
C ASN A 40 -4.13 -3.00 -8.92
N GLU A 41 -4.31 -2.71 -10.20
CA GLU A 41 -3.77 -1.52 -10.89
C GLU A 41 -4.22 -0.21 -10.24
N GLN A 42 -5.47 -0.16 -9.73
CA GLN A 42 -5.99 1.04 -9.08
C GLN A 42 -5.22 1.38 -7.79
N ALA A 43 -4.88 0.37 -7.00
CA ALA A 43 -4.08 0.57 -5.81
C ALA A 43 -2.63 0.95 -6.17
N GLN A 44 -2.04 0.26 -7.15
CA GLN A 44 -0.69 0.56 -7.64
C GLN A 44 -0.56 2.01 -8.11
N ALA A 45 -1.47 2.48 -8.97
CA ALA A 45 -1.49 3.86 -9.44
C ALA A 45 -1.63 4.89 -8.30
N LEU A 46 -2.44 4.58 -7.28
CA LEU A 46 -2.53 5.43 -6.09
C LEU A 46 -1.19 5.49 -5.35
N TYR A 47 -0.58 4.34 -5.05
CA TYR A 47 0.69 4.27 -4.32
C TYR A 47 1.82 4.97 -5.05
N GLU A 48 1.97 4.73 -6.35
CA GLU A 48 2.95 5.41 -7.19
C GLU A 48 2.73 6.93 -7.20
N SER A 49 1.46 7.38 -7.24
CA SER A 49 1.13 8.82 -7.15
C SER A 49 1.39 9.46 -5.79
N GLU A 50 1.62 8.67 -4.73
CA GLU A 50 2.10 9.14 -3.42
C GLU A 50 3.61 8.94 -3.23
N GLY A 51 4.34 8.55 -4.28
CA GLY A 51 5.79 8.38 -4.23
C GLY A 51 6.27 7.05 -3.65
N PHE A 52 5.38 6.05 -3.48
CA PHE A 52 5.83 4.69 -3.23
C PHE A 52 6.53 4.14 -4.47
N VAL A 53 7.61 3.39 -4.26
CA VAL A 53 8.37 2.73 -5.32
C VAL A 53 8.24 1.22 -5.22
N THR A 54 8.19 0.55 -6.37
CA THR A 54 8.19 -0.91 -6.48
C THR A 54 9.59 -1.44 -6.82
N GLY A 55 9.80 -2.76 -6.74
CA GLY A 55 11.03 -3.40 -7.23
C GLY A 55 12.21 -3.43 -6.25
N LEU A 56 11.98 -3.25 -4.95
CA LEU A 56 13.02 -3.52 -3.95
C LEU A 56 13.45 -5.00 -4.03
N PRO A 57 14.75 -5.31 -3.84
CA PRO A 57 15.28 -6.67 -3.97
C PRO A 57 14.94 -7.54 -2.75
N VAL A 58 13.65 -7.78 -2.52
CA VAL A 58 13.13 -8.60 -1.42
C VAL A 58 12.70 -9.96 -1.94
N ARG A 59 13.05 -11.03 -1.20
CA ARG A 59 12.60 -12.39 -1.50
C ARG A 59 11.34 -12.68 -0.70
N HIS A 60 10.28 -13.12 -1.37
CA HIS A 60 9.06 -13.62 -0.74
C HIS A 60 9.03 -15.15 -0.83
N TYR A 61 8.93 -15.82 0.32
CA TYR A 61 8.81 -17.27 0.41
C TYR A 61 7.39 -17.65 0.78
N LEU A 62 6.81 -18.61 0.06
CA LEU A 62 5.50 -19.17 0.34
C LEU A 62 5.66 -20.69 0.43
N ARG A 63 5.17 -21.31 1.51
CA ARG A 63 5.06 -22.76 1.64
C ARG A 63 3.58 -23.13 1.74
N PRO A 64 2.95 -23.58 0.64
CA PRO A 64 1.61 -24.15 0.73
C PRO A 64 1.63 -25.34 1.69
N ILE A 65 0.72 -25.34 2.67
CA ILE A 65 0.60 -26.45 3.65
C ILE A 65 -0.46 -27.46 3.20
N SER A 66 -1.42 -27.04 2.36
CA SER A 66 -2.41 -27.89 1.72
C SER A 66 -3.00 -27.17 0.51
N LEU A 67 -3.28 -27.90 -0.56
CA LEU A 67 -4.09 -27.42 -1.68
C LEU A 67 -5.55 -27.74 -1.35
N ARG A 68 -6.37 -26.71 -1.15
CA ARG A 68 -7.77 -26.80 -1.54
C ARG A 68 -7.91 -26.16 -2.90
#